data_AF-A0A3N5LH60-F1
#
_entry.id   AF-A0A3N5LH60-F1
#
_cell.length_a   1.000
_cell.length_b   1.000
_cell.length_c   1.000
_cell.angle_alpha   90.00
_cell.angle_beta   90.00
_cell.angle_gamma   90.00
#
_symmetry.space_group_name_H-M   'P 1'
#
loop_
_entity.id
_entity.type
_entity.pdbx_description
1 polymer ?
#
loop_
_entity_poly.entity_id
_entity_poly.type
_entity_poly.pdbx_seq_one_letter_code
_entity_poly.pdbx_strand_id
1 'polypeptide(L)'
;METPQDAAPERSVPIQPELPAVAERREMRIAGIRVSGRRRRPSGEKAPLQRELRTSGKLWLLGGIATVVLWVALFAFPATADWWTRQDTVLLQRIVEIRSDALTAIADAVAVLGESWFTRILRVGTLLALIFVRRWRHFFAVLLAVILVTAGVEIVRDAVGRPRPFVPIIGSWEGPSHPSAPVAALGVTLTAMAYTLVPSGRRRRYALVAAAALVLILSLAQLYLGVDHPTDDLVAAIFSVAVTVVLFRWFAPEVAFPVTWKRGVTAHLDVTGARGEAIRRAVGEQLGLEVLTIEPFGLEGSGGSTPLRLEVGGDPNQHVFAKLYSQTHLRSDRWYKVGRTILYGSLEDEVRYTSVRRLVEYEDYIQRLMRDAGVPSAKPFGIVELIPEREYLMVSEFLKDSEELTNAEIDD
;
A
#
# COMPACT_ATOMS: atom_id res chain seq x y z
N MET A 1 92.08 -6.77 11.27
CA MET A 1 91.23 -5.60 10.97
C MET A 1 89.94 -5.79 11.72
N GLU A 2 89.66 -4.83 12.61
CA GLU A 2 88.34 -4.43 13.16
C GLU A 2 87.31 -5.51 13.56
N THR A 3 87.13 -5.65 14.87
CA THR A 3 85.82 -5.85 15.55
C THR A 3 84.91 -4.61 15.40
N PRO A 4 83.62 -4.58 15.83
CA PRO A 4 82.64 -5.60 16.22
C PRO A 4 81.22 -5.32 15.62
N GLN A 5 80.19 -6.13 15.93
CA GLN A 5 78.90 -5.62 16.49
C GLN A 5 77.87 -6.75 16.70
N ASP A 6 77.73 -7.11 17.98
CA ASP A 6 76.51 -7.48 18.72
C ASP A 6 75.34 -8.13 17.96
N ALA A 7 75.30 -9.46 18.06
CA ALA A 7 74.06 -10.22 17.97
C ALA A 7 73.29 -10.09 19.30
N ALA A 8 72.25 -9.26 19.32
CA ALA A 8 71.22 -9.32 20.36
C ALA A 8 70.28 -10.50 20.07
N PRO A 9 69.85 -11.29 21.09
CA PRO A 9 68.81 -12.29 20.87
C PRO A 9 67.44 -11.59 20.84
N GLU A 10 66.78 -11.59 19.68
CA GLU A 10 65.37 -11.26 19.58
C GLU A 10 64.56 -12.24 20.44
N ARG A 11 64.11 -11.77 21.62
CA ARG A 11 63.01 -12.41 22.34
C ARG A 11 61.73 -12.15 21.54
N SER A 12 61.33 -13.13 20.73
CA SER A 12 59.99 -13.17 20.16
C SER A 12 58.96 -13.32 21.28
N VAL A 13 58.35 -12.22 21.71
CA VAL A 13 57.12 -12.24 22.50
C VAL A 13 55.96 -12.33 21.48
N PRO A 14 55.20 -13.43 21.42
CA PRO A 14 54.00 -13.44 20.60
C PRO A 14 52.91 -12.68 21.35
N ILE A 15 52.79 -11.38 21.06
CA ILE A 15 51.55 -10.63 21.37
C ILE A 15 50.69 -10.70 20.11
N GLN A 16 50.01 -11.82 19.94
CA GLN A 16 48.72 -11.81 19.24
C GLN A 16 47.67 -11.99 20.33
N PRO A 17 46.88 -10.96 20.68
CA PRO A 17 45.66 -11.21 21.43
C PRO A 17 44.80 -12.08 20.52
N GLU A 18 44.54 -13.31 20.94
CA GLU A 18 43.52 -14.15 20.31
C GLU A 18 42.22 -13.34 20.26
N LEU A 19 41.87 -12.85 19.07
CA LEU A 19 40.57 -12.27 18.84
C LEU A 19 39.57 -13.41 19.03
N PRO A 20 38.65 -13.33 20.00
CA PRO A 20 37.70 -14.40 20.23
C PRO A 20 36.90 -14.66 18.95
N ALA A 21 36.78 -15.94 18.60
CA ALA A 21 36.14 -16.40 17.38
C ALA A 21 34.76 -15.73 17.20
N VAL A 22 34.59 -15.03 16.08
CA VAL A 22 33.40 -14.24 15.69
C VAL A 22 32.12 -15.11 15.52
N ALA A 23 32.16 -16.39 15.87
CA ALA A 23 31.12 -17.38 15.56
C ALA A 23 30.56 -18.16 16.77
N GLU A 24 31.04 -17.96 18.00
CA GLU A 24 30.35 -18.55 19.15
C GLU A 24 29.02 -17.82 19.40
N ARG A 25 27.91 -18.58 19.45
CA ARG A 25 26.62 -18.05 19.88
C ARG A 25 26.75 -17.61 21.33
N ARG A 26 27.07 -16.34 21.56
CA ARG A 26 27.01 -15.75 22.90
C ARG A 26 25.56 -15.85 23.39
N GLU A 27 25.32 -16.73 24.36
CA GLU A 27 24.17 -16.61 25.22
C GLU A 27 24.37 -15.38 26.10
N MET A 28 23.58 -14.35 25.87
CA MET A 28 23.58 -13.15 26.71
C MET A 28 22.34 -13.19 27.60
N ARG A 29 22.53 -12.95 28.91
CA ARG A 29 21.41 -12.68 29.82
C ARG A 29 21.23 -11.17 29.95
N ILE A 30 20.15 -10.64 29.40
CA ILE A 30 19.78 -9.23 29.54
C ILE A 30 18.49 -9.19 30.37
N ALA A 31 18.54 -8.53 31.53
CA ALA A 31 17.40 -8.43 32.46
C ALA A 31 16.79 -9.79 32.88
N GLY A 32 17.59 -10.87 32.89
CA GLY A 32 17.11 -12.22 33.20
C GLY A 32 16.59 -13.01 31.99
N ILE A 33 16.51 -12.40 30.81
CA ILE A 33 16.07 -13.02 29.56
C ILE A 33 17.24 -13.68 28.84
N ARG A 34 17.07 -14.93 28.42
CA ARG A 34 18.07 -15.67 27.64
C ARG A 34 18.01 -15.22 26.18
N VAL A 35 19.04 -14.54 25.72
CA VAL A 35 19.22 -14.14 24.32
C VAL A 35 20.17 -15.12 23.65
N SER A 36 19.70 -15.87 22.66
CA SER A 36 20.52 -16.86 21.96
C SER A 36 20.53 -16.64 20.45
N GLY A 37 21.68 -16.79 19.80
CA GLY A 37 21.73 -16.90 18.32
C GLY A 37 21.37 -15.63 17.54
N ARG A 38 21.72 -14.45 18.07
CA ARG A 38 21.50 -13.16 17.39
C ARG A 38 22.15 -13.17 16.00
N ARG A 39 21.34 -13.17 14.93
CA ARG A 39 21.83 -13.22 13.54
C ARG A 39 21.67 -11.87 12.86
N ARG A 40 22.78 -11.28 12.40
CA ARG A 40 22.71 -10.15 11.46
C ARG A 40 22.25 -10.68 10.10
N ARG A 41 21.16 -10.11 9.57
CA ARG A 41 20.63 -10.54 8.28
C ARG A 41 21.62 -10.21 7.15
N PRO A 42 21.91 -11.16 6.23
CA PRO A 42 22.72 -10.88 5.05
C PRO A 42 22.09 -9.80 4.18
N SER A 43 22.92 -8.95 3.57
CA SER A 43 22.46 -7.95 2.61
C SER A 43 21.71 -8.62 1.45
N GLY A 44 20.43 -8.27 1.24
CA GLY A 44 19.60 -8.79 0.15
C GLY A 44 18.61 -9.92 0.50
N GLU A 45 18.58 -10.41 1.74
CA GLU A 45 17.59 -11.40 2.16
C GLU A 45 16.17 -10.78 2.17
N LYS A 46 15.15 -11.52 1.70
CA LYS A 46 13.77 -11.01 1.57
C LYS A 46 13.22 -10.54 2.92
N ALA A 47 12.56 -9.39 2.96
CA ALA A 47 11.90 -8.89 4.17
C ALA A 47 10.95 -9.94 4.80
N PRO A 48 10.92 -10.06 6.15
CA PRO A 48 10.00 -10.96 6.85
C PRO A 48 8.54 -10.75 6.39
N LEU A 49 8.10 -9.51 6.34
CA LEU A 49 6.79 -9.19 5.80
C LEU A 49 6.91 -8.91 4.29
N GLN A 50 6.61 -9.93 3.48
CA GLN A 50 6.72 -9.83 2.02
C GLN A 50 5.67 -8.89 1.43
N ARG A 51 6.05 -8.15 0.39
CA ARG A 51 5.13 -7.33 -0.39
C ARG A 51 4.27 -8.22 -1.29
N GLU A 52 2.94 -8.10 -1.18
CA GLU A 52 1.94 -8.76 -2.04
C GLU A 52 2.02 -8.39 -3.54
N LEU A 53 2.92 -7.48 -3.90
CA LEU A 53 3.09 -6.97 -5.27
C LEU A 53 3.45 -8.04 -6.30
N ARG A 54 4.04 -9.18 -5.90
CA ARG A 54 4.66 -10.12 -6.85
C ARG A 54 3.66 -10.82 -7.78
N THR A 55 2.48 -11.19 -7.31
CA THR A 55 1.53 -11.98 -8.12
C THR A 55 0.55 -11.08 -8.86
N SER A 56 0.03 -10.06 -8.18
CA SER A 56 -0.88 -9.09 -8.79
C SER A 56 -0.16 -8.22 -9.82
N GLY A 57 1.06 -7.76 -9.55
CA GLY A 57 1.82 -6.89 -10.45
C GLY A 57 2.11 -7.52 -11.81
N LYS A 58 2.36 -8.83 -11.88
CA LYS A 58 2.58 -9.55 -13.15
C LYS A 58 1.33 -9.60 -14.03
N LEU A 59 0.16 -9.84 -13.42
CA LEU A 59 -1.11 -9.83 -14.14
C LEU A 59 -1.45 -8.44 -14.67
N TRP A 60 -1.13 -7.38 -13.93
CA TRP A 60 -1.31 -6.00 -14.40
C TRP A 60 -0.32 -5.61 -15.50
N LEU A 61 0.94 -6.05 -15.41
CA LEU A 61 1.91 -5.84 -16.48
C LEU A 61 1.44 -6.52 -17.78
N LEU A 62 0.98 -7.77 -17.68
CA LEU A 62 0.38 -8.50 -18.81
C LEU A 62 -0.86 -7.79 -19.34
N GLY A 63 -1.74 -7.29 -18.46
CA GLY A 63 -2.92 -6.52 -18.84
C GLY A 63 -2.57 -5.23 -19.57
N GLY A 64 -1.61 -4.45 -19.06
CA GLY A 64 -1.13 -3.22 -19.71
C GLY A 64 -0.49 -3.48 -21.07
N ILE A 65 0.33 -4.54 -21.18
CA ILE A 65 0.89 -4.99 -22.45
C ILE A 65 -0.24 -5.39 -23.41
N ALA A 66 -1.24 -6.14 -22.95
CA ALA A 66 -2.37 -6.53 -23.76
C ALA A 66 -3.17 -5.32 -24.27
N THR A 67 -3.38 -4.29 -23.43
CA THR A 67 -4.01 -3.03 -23.86
C THR A 67 -3.22 -2.36 -24.97
N VAL A 68 -1.90 -2.22 -24.81
CA VAL A 68 -1.03 -1.60 -25.82
C VAL A 68 -1.04 -2.40 -27.12
N VAL A 69 -0.94 -3.73 -27.04
CA VAL A 69 -1.00 -4.62 -28.21
C VAL A 69 -2.35 -4.50 -28.92
N LEU A 70 -3.46 -4.48 -28.18
CA LEU A 70 -4.79 -4.28 -28.74
C LEU A 70 -4.90 -2.94 -29.45
N TRP A 71 -4.37 -1.87 -28.84
CA TRP A 71 -4.40 -0.53 -29.40
C TRP A 71 -3.57 -0.40 -30.69
N VAL A 72 -2.36 -0.96 -30.68
CA VAL A 72 -1.51 -1.06 -31.87
C VAL A 72 -2.20 -1.86 -32.97
N ALA A 73 -2.84 -2.98 -32.63
CA ALA A 73 -3.58 -3.78 -33.61
C ALA A 73 -4.81 -3.04 -34.18
N LEU A 74 -5.46 -2.17 -33.41
CA LEU A 74 -6.63 -1.41 -33.86
C LEU A 74 -6.27 -0.24 -34.79
N PHE A 75 -5.12 0.42 -34.59
CA PHE A 75 -4.85 1.70 -35.26
C PHE A 75 -3.50 1.81 -35.98
N ALA A 76 -2.50 0.99 -35.65
CA ALA A 76 -1.15 1.17 -36.21
C ALA A 76 -0.98 0.57 -37.62
N PHE A 77 -1.76 -0.45 -37.97
CA PHE A 77 -1.64 -1.15 -39.25
C PHE A 77 -2.98 -1.19 -40.00
N PRO A 78 -3.05 -0.71 -41.26
CA PRO A 78 -4.31 -0.67 -42.02
C PRO A 78 -5.00 -2.03 -42.13
N ALA A 79 -4.24 -3.08 -42.42
CA ALA A 79 -4.80 -4.43 -42.61
C ALA A 79 -5.50 -4.98 -41.34
N THR A 80 -4.97 -4.68 -40.16
CA THR A 80 -5.57 -5.13 -38.89
C THR A 80 -6.73 -4.22 -38.50
N ALA A 81 -6.62 -2.90 -38.71
CA ALA A 81 -7.70 -1.95 -38.47
C ALA A 81 -8.96 -2.28 -39.32
N ASP A 82 -8.76 -2.59 -40.60
CA ASP A 82 -9.84 -3.01 -41.51
C ASP A 82 -10.46 -4.35 -41.08
N TRP A 83 -9.63 -5.29 -40.60
CA TRP A 83 -10.12 -6.56 -40.07
C TRP A 83 -11.02 -6.35 -38.85
N TRP A 84 -10.58 -5.56 -37.87
CA TRP A 84 -11.37 -5.22 -36.68
C TRP A 84 -12.68 -4.52 -37.05
N THR A 85 -12.61 -3.52 -37.93
CA THR A 85 -13.80 -2.78 -38.40
C THR A 85 -14.82 -3.71 -39.05
N ARG A 86 -14.37 -4.68 -39.86
CA ARG A 86 -15.26 -5.71 -40.42
C ARG A 86 -15.89 -6.60 -39.35
N GLN A 87 -15.12 -7.07 -38.37
CA GLN A 87 -15.67 -7.90 -37.30
C GLN A 87 -16.70 -7.15 -36.45
N ASP A 88 -16.38 -5.90 -36.07
CA ASP A 88 -17.29 -5.02 -35.34
C ASP A 88 -18.61 -4.83 -36.12
N THR A 89 -18.51 -4.56 -37.42
CA THR A 89 -19.69 -4.37 -38.29
C THR A 89 -20.53 -5.64 -38.41
N VAL A 90 -19.90 -6.81 -38.61
CA VAL A 90 -20.62 -8.09 -38.68
C VAL A 90 -21.37 -8.39 -37.38
N LEU A 91 -20.74 -8.13 -36.23
CA LEU A 91 -21.41 -8.33 -34.94
C LEU A 91 -22.59 -7.37 -34.78
N LEU A 92 -22.41 -6.09 -35.09
CA LEU A 92 -23.47 -5.08 -34.97
C LEU A 92 -24.64 -5.35 -35.92
N GLN A 93 -24.40 -5.83 -37.14
CA GLN A 93 -25.47 -6.22 -38.07
C GLN A 93 -26.35 -7.34 -37.49
N ARG A 94 -25.74 -8.36 -36.88
CA ARG A 94 -26.49 -9.42 -36.18
C ARG A 94 -27.30 -8.90 -35.00
N ILE A 95 -26.76 -7.89 -34.30
CA ILE A 95 -27.47 -7.23 -33.20
C ILE A 95 -28.69 -6.44 -33.72
N VAL A 96 -28.57 -5.79 -34.88
CA VAL A 96 -29.69 -5.07 -35.52
C VAL A 96 -30.84 -6.01 -35.86
N GLU A 97 -30.54 -7.24 -36.32
CA GLU A 97 -31.54 -8.24 -36.70
C GLU A 97 -32.43 -8.73 -35.54
N ILE A 98 -31.92 -8.69 -34.30
CA ILE A 98 -32.67 -9.14 -33.11
C ILE A 98 -33.44 -8.01 -32.40
N ARG A 99 -33.39 -6.78 -32.92
CA ARG A 99 -34.03 -5.63 -32.27
C ARG A 99 -35.54 -5.80 -32.21
N SER A 100 -36.11 -5.41 -31.07
CA SER A 100 -37.55 -5.36 -30.83
C SER A 100 -37.88 -4.20 -29.89
N ASP A 101 -39.12 -3.71 -29.90
CA ASP A 101 -39.53 -2.59 -29.04
C ASP A 101 -39.25 -2.85 -27.55
N ALA A 102 -39.47 -4.09 -27.10
CA ALA A 102 -39.19 -4.50 -25.73
C ALA A 102 -37.69 -4.46 -25.39
N LEU A 103 -36.84 -5.01 -26.26
CA LEU A 103 -35.38 -4.99 -26.05
C LEU A 103 -34.81 -3.57 -26.16
N THR A 104 -35.39 -2.73 -27.02
CA THR A 104 -35.03 -1.32 -27.15
C THR A 104 -35.35 -0.55 -25.87
N ALA A 105 -36.54 -0.71 -25.31
CA ALA A 105 -36.89 -0.09 -24.03
C ALA A 105 -35.95 -0.53 -22.89
N ILE A 106 -35.53 -1.79 -22.86
CA ILE A 106 -34.55 -2.29 -21.89
C ILE A 106 -33.17 -1.67 -22.14
N ALA A 107 -32.71 -1.61 -23.39
CA ALA A 107 -31.42 -1.03 -23.73
C ALA A 107 -31.36 0.47 -23.39
N ASP A 108 -32.42 1.22 -23.67
CA ASP A 108 -32.53 2.64 -23.30
C ASP A 108 -32.50 2.82 -21.78
N ALA A 109 -33.23 1.98 -21.03
CA ALA A 109 -33.21 2.03 -19.57
C ALA A 109 -31.81 1.72 -18.99
N VAL A 110 -31.08 0.79 -19.61
CA VAL A 110 -29.70 0.46 -19.23
C VAL A 110 -28.72 1.56 -19.64
N ALA A 111 -28.93 2.23 -20.77
CA ALA A 111 -28.07 3.31 -21.26
C ALA A 111 -27.98 4.49 -20.27
N VAL A 112 -28.98 4.65 -19.39
CA VAL A 112 -28.95 5.59 -18.25
C VAL A 112 -27.70 5.41 -17.36
N LEU A 113 -27.17 4.18 -17.23
CA LEU A 113 -25.94 3.94 -16.46
C LEU A 113 -24.71 4.63 -17.08
N GLY A 114 -24.75 4.85 -18.40
CA GLY A 114 -23.72 5.55 -19.16
C GLY A 114 -23.88 7.07 -19.16
N GLU A 115 -25.00 7.59 -18.67
CA GLU A 115 -25.29 9.02 -18.70
C GLU A 115 -24.34 9.82 -17.79
N SER A 116 -23.99 11.00 -18.26
CA SER A 116 -23.01 11.85 -17.57
C SER A 116 -23.54 12.30 -16.20
N TRP A 117 -24.84 12.57 -16.08
CA TRP A 117 -25.45 12.96 -14.80
C TRP A 117 -25.43 11.81 -13.78
N PHE A 118 -25.67 10.57 -14.22
CA PHE A 118 -25.71 9.39 -13.35
C PHE A 118 -24.34 9.13 -12.74
N THR A 119 -23.31 9.09 -13.59
CA THR A 119 -21.92 8.91 -13.13
C THR A 119 -21.44 10.08 -12.28
N ARG A 120 -21.87 11.33 -12.56
CA ARG A 120 -21.57 12.50 -11.72
C ARG A 120 -22.15 12.35 -10.31
N ILE A 121 -23.40 11.90 -10.15
CA ILE A 121 -24.01 11.67 -8.83
C ILE A 121 -23.21 10.65 -8.03
N LEU A 122 -22.84 9.51 -8.64
CA LEU A 122 -22.04 8.48 -7.97
C LEU A 122 -20.66 9.00 -7.55
N ARG A 123 -20.00 9.77 -8.42
CA ARG A 123 -18.70 10.39 -8.14
C ARG A 123 -18.79 11.39 -6.98
N VAL A 124 -19.74 12.31 -7.02
CA VAL A 124 -19.95 13.29 -5.94
C VAL A 124 -20.28 12.59 -4.63
N GLY A 125 -21.19 11.61 -4.63
CA GLY A 125 -21.50 10.82 -3.44
C GLY A 125 -20.27 10.11 -2.85
N THR A 126 -19.41 9.54 -3.71
CA THR A 126 -18.16 8.90 -3.29
C THR A 126 -17.18 9.91 -2.69
N LEU A 127 -17.00 11.06 -3.34
CA LEU A 127 -16.10 12.11 -2.86
C LEU A 127 -16.58 12.69 -1.52
N LEU A 128 -17.89 12.94 -1.37
CA LEU A 128 -18.48 13.41 -0.11
C LEU A 128 -18.33 12.36 1.00
N ALA A 129 -18.57 11.08 0.70
CA ALA A 129 -18.33 10.00 1.66
C ALA A 129 -16.87 10.00 2.14
N LEU A 130 -15.91 10.18 1.23
CA LEU A 130 -14.49 10.24 1.55
C LEU A 130 -14.09 11.47 2.37
N ILE A 131 -14.71 12.63 2.13
CA ILE A 131 -14.56 13.82 2.97
C ILE A 131 -15.08 13.53 4.38
N PHE A 132 -16.28 12.95 4.50
CA PHE A 132 -16.90 12.63 5.78
C PHE A 132 -16.07 11.65 6.61
N VAL A 133 -15.50 10.62 5.96
CA VAL A 133 -14.57 9.68 6.63
C VAL A 133 -13.11 10.20 6.69
N ARG A 134 -12.86 11.44 6.28
CA ARG A 134 -11.54 12.12 6.26
C ARG A 134 -10.42 11.32 5.57
N ARG A 135 -10.76 10.56 4.53
CA ARG A 135 -9.82 9.73 3.75
C ARG A 135 -9.21 10.49 2.57
N TRP A 136 -8.47 11.56 2.85
CA TRP A 136 -7.91 12.48 1.85
C TRP A 136 -7.09 11.80 0.75
N ARG A 137 -6.28 10.79 1.08
CA ARG A 137 -5.50 10.05 0.06
C ARG A 137 -6.40 9.33 -0.95
N HIS A 138 -7.45 8.67 -0.45
CA HIS A 138 -8.42 8.01 -1.30
C HIS A 138 -9.21 9.04 -2.12
N PHE A 139 -9.59 10.16 -1.51
CA PHE A 139 -10.25 11.28 -2.20
C PHE A 139 -9.44 11.76 -3.41
N PHE A 140 -8.16 12.09 -3.21
CA PHE A 140 -7.29 12.53 -4.30
C PHE A 140 -7.02 11.42 -5.32
N ALA A 141 -6.96 10.15 -4.89
CA ALA A 141 -6.83 9.02 -5.81
C ALA A 141 -8.07 8.87 -6.73
N VAL A 142 -9.29 9.00 -6.19
CA VAL A 142 -10.53 9.01 -6.99
C VAL A 142 -10.52 10.19 -7.97
N LEU A 143 -10.24 11.39 -7.46
CA LEU A 143 -10.23 12.60 -8.26
C LEU A 143 -9.25 12.49 -9.42
N LEU A 144 -8.01 12.08 -9.14
CA LEU A 144 -6.99 11.89 -10.15
C LEU A 144 -7.35 10.79 -11.15
N ALA A 145 -7.94 9.67 -10.70
CA ALA A 145 -8.37 8.61 -11.60
C ALA A 145 -9.46 9.08 -12.58
N VAL A 146 -10.45 9.81 -12.08
CA VAL A 146 -11.52 10.38 -12.93
C VAL A 146 -10.93 11.38 -13.93
N ILE A 147 -10.04 12.27 -13.49
CA ILE A 147 -9.38 13.25 -14.37
C ILE A 147 -8.57 12.54 -15.46
N LEU A 148 -7.68 11.61 -15.09
CA LEU A 148 -6.82 10.91 -16.07
C LEU A 148 -7.63 10.08 -17.06
N VAL A 149 -8.67 9.39 -16.61
CA VAL A 149 -9.52 8.61 -17.53
C VAL A 149 -10.31 9.53 -18.46
N THR A 150 -10.90 10.61 -17.94
CA THR A 150 -11.68 11.54 -18.77
C THR A 150 -10.79 12.25 -19.80
N ALA A 151 -9.66 12.81 -19.35
CA ALA A 151 -8.70 13.46 -20.24
C ALA A 151 -8.10 12.47 -21.26
N GLY A 152 -7.80 11.23 -20.83
CA GLY A 152 -7.30 10.20 -21.74
C GLY A 152 -8.31 9.83 -22.83
N VAL A 153 -9.59 9.72 -22.47
CA VAL A 153 -10.67 9.51 -23.44
C VAL A 153 -10.77 10.68 -24.42
N GLU A 154 -10.80 11.93 -23.93
CA GLU A 154 -10.88 13.13 -24.78
C GLU A 154 -9.70 13.24 -25.75
N ILE A 155 -8.46 13.10 -25.26
CA ILE A 155 -7.25 13.13 -26.08
C ILE A 155 -7.32 12.10 -27.21
N VAL A 156 -7.78 10.88 -26.91
CA VAL A 156 -7.90 9.83 -27.92
C VAL A 156 -9.00 10.13 -28.92
N ARG A 157 -10.16 10.65 -28.47
CA ARG A 157 -11.27 11.01 -29.36
C ARG A 157 -10.83 12.03 -30.39
N ASP A 158 -10.10 13.05 -29.96
CA ASP A 158 -9.59 14.11 -30.82
C ASP A 158 -8.49 13.60 -31.77
N ALA A 159 -7.62 12.70 -31.29
CA ALA A 159 -6.51 12.17 -32.09
C ALA A 159 -6.94 11.14 -33.15
N VAL A 160 -7.90 10.26 -32.80
CA VAL A 160 -8.32 9.15 -33.67
C VAL A 160 -9.51 9.54 -34.54
N GLY A 161 -10.45 10.32 -34.02
CA GLY A 161 -11.63 10.75 -34.77
C GLY A 161 -12.45 9.60 -35.36
N ARG A 162 -12.47 8.43 -34.71
CA ARG A 162 -13.13 7.22 -35.25
C ARG A 162 -14.61 7.49 -35.52
N PRO A 163 -15.12 7.23 -36.74
CA PRO A 163 -16.53 7.39 -37.04
C PRO A 163 -17.39 6.44 -36.19
N ARG A 164 -18.67 6.77 -36.03
CA ARG A 164 -19.66 5.89 -35.39
C ARG A 164 -19.96 4.67 -36.28
N PRO A 165 -20.49 3.57 -35.71
CA PRO A 165 -20.82 2.39 -36.50
C PRO A 165 -21.79 2.69 -37.65
N PHE A 166 -21.56 2.06 -38.81
CA PHE A 166 -22.42 2.19 -40.00
C PHE A 166 -23.64 1.25 -39.94
N VAL A 167 -24.35 1.27 -38.82
CA VAL A 167 -25.65 0.60 -38.61
C VAL A 167 -26.67 1.63 -38.15
N PRO A 168 -27.99 1.37 -38.24
CA PRO A 168 -28.99 2.30 -37.73
C PRO A 168 -28.76 2.58 -36.23
N ILE A 169 -28.45 3.82 -35.90
CA ILE A 169 -28.22 4.27 -34.53
C ILE A 169 -29.56 4.73 -33.97
N ILE A 170 -29.99 4.10 -32.87
CA ILE A 170 -31.27 4.38 -32.21
C ILE A 170 -31.11 5.00 -30.83
N GLY A 171 -29.88 5.01 -30.28
CA GLY A 171 -29.55 5.68 -29.02
C GLY A 171 -29.02 7.11 -29.22
N SER A 172 -28.97 7.88 -28.14
CA SER A 172 -28.31 9.19 -28.11
C SER A 172 -26.79 9.04 -28.23
N TRP A 173 -26.15 9.94 -28.99
CA TRP A 173 -24.70 9.92 -29.15
C TRP A 173 -24.17 11.31 -29.47
N GLU A 174 -22.89 11.52 -29.15
CA GLU A 174 -22.16 12.75 -29.43
C GLU A 174 -20.71 12.40 -29.75
N GLY A 175 -20.11 13.10 -30.72
CA GLY A 175 -18.69 12.99 -31.05
C GLY A 175 -18.19 11.61 -31.52
N PRO A 176 -16.87 11.41 -31.60
CA PRO A 176 -16.24 10.17 -32.04
C PRO A 176 -16.57 8.96 -31.15
N SER A 177 -16.54 7.76 -31.73
CA SER A 177 -16.84 6.49 -31.05
C SER A 177 -15.72 5.97 -30.17
N HIS A 178 -14.45 6.24 -30.53
CA HIS A 178 -13.30 5.65 -29.86
C HIS A 178 -12.62 6.59 -28.84
N PRO A 179 -12.37 6.12 -27.61
CA PRO A 179 -12.98 4.96 -26.95
C PRO A 179 -14.36 5.33 -26.40
N SER A 180 -15.17 4.34 -26.00
CA SER A 180 -16.50 4.60 -25.44
C SER A 180 -16.41 5.40 -24.13
N ALA A 181 -16.83 6.68 -24.19
CA ALA A 181 -16.83 7.57 -23.04
C ALA A 181 -17.77 7.11 -21.91
N PRO A 182 -19.02 6.67 -22.19
CA PRO A 182 -19.93 6.14 -21.16
C PRO A 182 -19.34 4.93 -20.41
N VAL A 183 -18.75 3.98 -21.15
CA VAL A 183 -18.15 2.77 -20.60
C VAL A 183 -16.93 3.11 -19.74
N ALA A 184 -16.04 3.99 -20.22
CA ALA A 184 -14.89 4.44 -19.46
C ALA A 184 -15.31 5.19 -18.18
N ALA A 185 -16.34 6.04 -18.29
CA ALA A 185 -16.84 6.85 -17.19
C ALA A 185 -17.49 6.01 -16.08
N LEU A 186 -18.28 4.99 -16.45
CA LEU A 186 -18.85 4.05 -15.49
C LEU A 186 -17.75 3.16 -14.88
N GLY A 187 -16.85 2.63 -15.72
CA GLY A 187 -15.75 1.74 -15.30
C GLY A 187 -14.82 2.36 -14.26
N VAL A 188 -14.36 3.60 -14.49
CA VAL A 188 -13.52 4.32 -13.51
C VAL A 188 -14.29 4.57 -12.20
N THR A 189 -15.57 4.91 -12.29
CA THR A 189 -16.40 5.26 -11.14
C THR A 189 -16.64 4.05 -10.24
N LEU A 190 -17.13 2.94 -10.81
CA LEU A 190 -17.43 1.73 -10.06
C LEU A 190 -16.16 1.08 -9.50
N THR A 191 -15.07 1.08 -10.26
CA THR A 191 -13.78 0.56 -9.78
C THR A 191 -13.27 1.42 -8.62
N ALA A 192 -13.29 2.74 -8.74
CA ALA A 192 -12.87 3.65 -7.68
C ALA A 192 -13.74 3.49 -6.41
N MET A 193 -15.05 3.33 -6.55
CA MET A 193 -15.96 3.01 -5.45
C MET A 193 -15.58 1.69 -4.75
N ALA A 194 -15.31 0.63 -5.51
CA ALA A 194 -14.91 -0.66 -4.95
C ALA A 194 -13.59 -0.56 -4.16
N TYR A 195 -12.62 0.23 -4.62
CA TYR A 195 -11.35 0.42 -3.94
C TYR A 195 -11.43 1.33 -2.71
N THR A 196 -12.42 2.21 -2.62
CA THR A 196 -12.50 3.23 -1.57
C THR A 196 -13.53 2.94 -0.49
N LEU A 197 -14.64 2.30 -0.86
CA LEU A 197 -15.79 2.05 0.01
C LEU A 197 -15.84 0.60 0.51
N VAL A 198 -15.19 -0.33 -0.19
CA VAL A 198 -15.26 -1.77 0.14
C VAL A 198 -13.94 -2.30 0.70
N PRO A 199 -13.94 -2.91 1.90
CA PRO A 199 -12.80 -3.59 2.48
C PRO A 199 -12.30 -4.71 1.57
N SER A 200 -11.01 -4.94 1.63
CA SER A 200 -10.35 -5.96 0.81
C SER A 200 -10.75 -7.38 1.16
N GLY A 201 -10.30 -8.31 0.32
CA GLY A 201 -10.70 -9.71 0.37
C GLY A 201 -11.93 -10.01 -0.49
N ARG A 202 -12.77 -10.95 -0.03
CA ARG A 202 -13.90 -11.49 -0.80
C ARG A 202 -14.93 -10.41 -1.17
N ARG A 203 -15.17 -9.45 -0.27
CA ARG A 203 -16.15 -8.37 -0.47
C ARG A 203 -15.77 -7.46 -1.63
N ARG A 204 -14.52 -6.96 -1.66
CA ARG A 204 -14.04 -6.15 -2.79
C ARG A 204 -14.02 -6.97 -4.09
N ARG A 205 -13.69 -8.26 -4.04
CA ARG A 205 -13.77 -9.12 -5.23
C ARG A 205 -15.19 -9.18 -5.78
N TYR A 206 -16.20 -9.38 -4.94
CA TYR A 206 -17.60 -9.35 -5.39
C TYR A 206 -18.03 -7.97 -5.90
N ALA A 207 -17.58 -6.89 -5.26
CA ALA A 207 -17.86 -5.54 -5.73
C ALA A 207 -17.23 -5.26 -7.12
N LEU A 208 -16.00 -5.74 -7.37
CA LEU A 208 -15.35 -5.62 -8.68
C LEU A 208 -16.02 -6.50 -9.74
N VAL A 209 -16.49 -7.69 -9.37
CA VAL A 209 -17.28 -8.55 -10.28
C VAL A 209 -18.61 -7.90 -10.63
N ALA A 210 -19.31 -7.32 -9.64
CA ALA A 210 -20.54 -6.57 -9.87
C ALA A 210 -20.30 -5.33 -10.75
N ALA A 211 -19.20 -4.61 -10.52
CA ALA A 211 -18.78 -3.49 -11.36
C ALA A 211 -18.53 -3.93 -12.80
N ALA A 212 -17.80 -5.02 -13.02
CA ALA A 212 -17.54 -5.58 -14.34
C ALA A 212 -18.84 -6.03 -15.03
N ALA A 213 -19.79 -6.62 -14.30
CA ALA A 213 -21.09 -6.99 -14.82
C ALA A 213 -21.91 -5.76 -15.26
N LEU A 214 -21.93 -4.69 -14.45
CA LEU A 214 -22.63 -3.44 -14.81
C LEU A 214 -22.01 -2.75 -16.03
N VAL A 215 -20.67 -2.73 -16.12
CA VAL A 215 -19.96 -2.21 -17.29
C VAL A 215 -20.30 -3.04 -18.53
N LEU A 216 -20.30 -4.37 -18.42
CA LEU A 216 -20.67 -5.26 -19.52
C LEU A 216 -22.13 -5.06 -19.96
N ILE A 217 -23.05 -4.93 -19.00
CA ILE A 217 -24.46 -4.65 -19.28
C ILE A 217 -24.62 -3.31 -20.03
N LEU A 218 -23.91 -2.27 -19.60
CA LEU A 218 -23.88 -1.00 -20.31
C LEU A 218 -23.31 -1.16 -21.73
N SER A 219 -22.18 -1.85 -21.89
CA SER A 219 -21.59 -2.11 -23.20
C SER A 219 -22.59 -2.81 -24.13
N LEU A 220 -23.24 -3.87 -23.67
CA LEU A 220 -24.25 -4.58 -24.46
C LEU A 220 -25.41 -3.66 -24.89
N ALA A 221 -25.83 -2.72 -24.03
CA ALA A 221 -26.82 -1.72 -24.39
C ALA A 221 -26.30 -0.73 -25.45
N GLN A 222 -25.07 -0.23 -25.32
CA GLN A 222 -24.45 0.66 -26.33
C GLN A 222 -24.33 -0.02 -27.70
N LEU A 223 -23.93 -1.29 -27.73
CA LEU A 223 -23.89 -2.10 -28.95
C LEU A 223 -25.28 -2.34 -29.52
N TYR A 224 -26.27 -2.66 -28.67
CA TYR A 224 -27.66 -2.81 -29.07
C TYR A 224 -28.22 -1.53 -29.72
N LEU A 225 -27.94 -0.37 -29.12
CA LEU A 225 -28.36 0.94 -29.62
C LEU A 225 -27.57 1.41 -30.85
N GLY A 226 -26.47 0.72 -31.18
CA GLY A 226 -25.60 1.02 -32.33
C GLY A 226 -24.69 2.23 -32.12
N VAL A 227 -24.46 2.64 -30.87
CA VAL A 227 -23.72 3.87 -30.53
C VAL A 227 -22.21 3.64 -30.62
N ASP A 228 -21.72 2.52 -30.10
CA ASP A 228 -20.30 2.19 -30.00
C ASP A 228 -19.94 0.93 -30.81
N HIS A 229 -18.67 0.78 -31.20
CA HIS A 229 -18.18 -0.52 -31.67
C HIS A 229 -17.80 -1.41 -30.48
N PRO A 230 -17.87 -2.75 -30.62
CA PRO A 230 -17.42 -3.70 -29.59
C PRO A 230 -15.99 -3.44 -29.10
N THR A 231 -15.10 -3.05 -30.00
CA THR A 231 -13.72 -2.69 -29.68
C THR A 231 -13.59 -1.37 -28.91
N ASP A 232 -14.49 -0.40 -29.13
CA ASP A 232 -14.50 0.88 -28.40
C ASP A 232 -14.82 0.66 -26.92
N ASP A 233 -15.82 -0.17 -26.65
CA ASP A 233 -16.24 -0.58 -25.31
C ASP A 233 -15.16 -1.37 -24.58
N LEU A 234 -14.55 -2.34 -25.28
CA LEU A 234 -13.51 -3.18 -24.70
C LEU A 234 -12.30 -2.34 -24.26
N VAL A 235 -11.83 -1.44 -25.14
CA VAL A 235 -10.70 -0.55 -24.83
C VAL A 235 -11.05 0.39 -23.68
N ALA A 236 -12.25 0.99 -23.68
CA ALA A 236 -12.72 1.87 -22.61
C ALA A 236 -12.77 1.17 -21.24
N ALA A 237 -13.32 -0.05 -21.19
CA ALA A 237 -13.41 -0.85 -19.97
C ALA A 237 -12.02 -1.20 -19.42
N ILE A 238 -11.11 -1.66 -20.28
CA ILE A 238 -9.75 -2.01 -19.87
C ILE A 238 -8.97 -0.77 -19.40
N PHE A 239 -9.03 0.32 -20.16
CA PHE A 239 -8.32 1.56 -19.86
C PHE A 239 -8.75 2.15 -18.51
N SER A 240 -10.05 2.29 -18.29
CA SER A 240 -10.59 2.87 -17.05
C SER A 240 -10.22 2.06 -15.81
N VAL A 241 -10.30 0.72 -15.90
CA VAL A 241 -9.90 -0.18 -14.80
C VAL A 241 -8.40 -0.12 -14.56
N ALA A 242 -7.58 -0.17 -15.62
CA ALA A 242 -6.12 -0.17 -15.51
C ALA A 242 -5.60 1.12 -14.85
N VAL A 243 -6.05 2.29 -15.33
CA VAL A 243 -5.66 3.59 -14.76
C VAL A 243 -6.06 3.67 -13.29
N THR A 244 -7.31 3.31 -12.97
CA THR A 244 -7.81 3.34 -11.59
C THR A 244 -6.94 2.47 -10.69
N VAL A 245 -6.71 1.21 -11.08
CA VAL A 245 -5.98 0.26 -10.23
C VAL A 245 -4.52 0.67 -10.04
N VAL A 246 -3.85 1.16 -11.08
CA VAL A 246 -2.46 1.63 -10.99
C VAL A 246 -2.37 2.81 -10.02
N LEU A 247 -3.27 3.79 -10.16
CA LEU A 247 -3.32 4.94 -9.26
C LEU A 247 -3.59 4.54 -7.81
N PHE A 248 -4.55 3.66 -7.55
CA PHE A 248 -4.83 3.20 -6.19
C PHE A 248 -3.66 2.44 -5.58
N ARG A 249 -2.96 1.60 -6.36
CA ARG A 249 -1.75 0.92 -5.88
C ARG A 249 -0.60 1.87 -5.58
N TRP A 250 -0.47 2.95 -6.35
CA TRP A 250 0.62 3.92 -6.17
C TRP A 250 0.32 4.93 -5.05
N PHE A 251 -0.88 5.51 -5.05
CA PHE A 251 -1.25 6.64 -4.20
C PHE A 251 -1.89 6.21 -2.86
N ALA A 252 -2.64 5.10 -2.86
CA ALA A 252 -3.34 4.57 -1.69
C ALA A 252 -3.08 3.05 -1.51
N PRO A 253 -1.81 2.62 -1.33
CA PRO A 253 -1.50 1.21 -1.18
C PRO A 253 -2.17 0.65 0.07
N GLU A 254 -2.87 -0.46 -0.11
CA GLU A 254 -3.75 -1.05 0.89
C GLU A 254 -3.06 -1.39 2.20
N VAL A 255 -1.81 -1.87 2.14
CA VAL A 255 -0.99 -2.19 3.32
C VAL A 255 -0.79 -0.97 4.22
N ALA A 256 -0.68 0.23 3.64
CA ALA A 256 -0.49 1.48 4.38
C ALA A 256 -1.80 2.19 4.71
N PHE A 257 -2.83 2.01 3.87
CA PHE A 257 -4.12 2.69 3.98
C PHE A 257 -5.28 1.70 3.80
N PRO A 258 -5.50 0.79 4.76
CA PRO A 258 -6.56 -0.19 4.64
C PRO A 258 -7.94 0.47 4.72
N VAL A 259 -8.85 0.00 3.88
CA VAL A 259 -10.27 0.37 3.93
C VAL A 259 -10.97 -0.56 4.91
N THR A 260 -11.30 -0.05 6.10
CA THR A 260 -12.09 -0.77 7.11
C THR A 260 -13.43 -0.06 7.33
N TRP A 261 -14.47 -0.80 7.71
CA TRP A 261 -15.76 -0.21 8.11
C TRP A 261 -15.82 0.12 9.60
N LYS A 262 -14.95 -0.50 10.42
CA LYS A 262 -14.83 -0.19 11.85
C LYS A 262 -13.84 0.96 12.03
N ARG A 263 -14.26 2.02 12.74
CA ARG A 263 -13.37 3.08 13.25
C ARG A 263 -12.46 2.46 14.32
N GLY A 264 -11.24 2.08 13.93
CA GLY A 264 -10.14 1.88 14.87
C GLY A 264 -9.30 3.17 14.94
N VAL A 265 -8.64 3.41 16.07
CA VAL A 265 -7.63 4.47 16.19
C VAL A 265 -6.51 4.14 15.20
N THR A 266 -6.36 4.95 14.15
CA THR A 266 -5.48 4.69 12.99
C THR A 266 -3.98 4.62 13.31
N ALA A 267 -3.58 4.93 14.54
CA ALA A 267 -2.19 4.87 15.00
C ALA A 267 -1.75 3.46 15.42
N HIS A 268 -2.68 2.53 15.63
CA HIS A 268 -2.34 1.19 16.09
C HIS A 268 -2.47 0.19 14.94
N LEU A 269 -1.32 -0.35 14.54
CA LEU A 269 -1.24 -1.37 13.52
C LEU A 269 -1.80 -2.69 14.04
N ASP A 270 -2.58 -3.37 13.21
CA ASP A 270 -3.02 -4.74 13.46
C ASP A 270 -1.79 -5.67 13.52
N VAL A 271 -1.56 -6.26 14.68
CA VAL A 271 -0.45 -7.20 14.94
C VAL A 271 -0.88 -8.66 14.87
N THR A 272 -2.09 -8.94 14.39
CA THR A 272 -2.57 -10.30 14.14
C THR A 272 -2.15 -10.81 12.75
N GLY A 273 -2.44 -12.08 12.47
CA GLY A 273 -2.24 -12.70 11.15
C GLY A 273 -0.78 -12.62 10.64
N ALA A 274 -0.62 -12.22 9.38
CA ALA A 274 0.67 -12.21 8.70
C ALA A 274 1.70 -11.26 9.35
N ARG A 275 1.26 -10.14 9.94
CA ARG A 275 2.17 -9.22 10.63
C ARG A 275 2.65 -9.82 11.96
N GLY A 276 1.76 -10.45 12.73
CA GLY A 276 2.11 -11.14 13.97
C GLY A 276 3.15 -12.23 13.75
N GLU A 277 2.95 -13.08 12.73
CA GLU A 277 3.95 -14.10 12.37
C GLU A 277 5.28 -13.51 11.91
N ALA A 278 5.24 -12.39 11.18
CA ALA A 278 6.45 -11.68 10.78
C ALA A 278 7.20 -11.11 11.98
N ILE A 279 6.50 -10.59 12.99
CA ILE A 279 7.09 -10.11 14.24
C ILE A 279 7.76 -11.27 15.00
N ARG A 280 7.04 -12.38 15.25
CA ARG A 280 7.60 -13.53 15.97
C ARG A 280 8.88 -14.03 15.31
N ARG A 281 8.84 -14.25 14.00
CA ARG A 281 10.00 -14.72 13.24
C ARG A 281 11.14 -13.71 13.27
N ALA A 282 10.87 -12.42 13.03
CA ALA A 282 11.91 -11.41 12.94
C ALA A 282 12.58 -11.15 14.31
N VAL A 283 11.82 -11.15 15.40
CA VAL A 283 12.34 -11.02 16.76
C VAL A 283 13.20 -12.25 17.12
N GLY A 284 12.74 -13.46 16.80
CA GLY A 284 13.53 -14.68 16.99
C GLY A 284 14.84 -14.67 16.20
N GLU A 285 14.80 -14.32 14.92
CA GLU A 285 16.00 -14.31 14.06
C GLU A 285 16.99 -13.20 14.41
N GLN A 286 16.50 -11.98 14.67
CA GLN A 286 17.36 -10.78 14.78
C GLN A 286 17.75 -10.47 16.22
N LEU A 287 16.90 -10.80 17.21
CA LEU A 287 17.18 -10.58 18.63
C LEU A 287 17.43 -11.87 19.39
N GLY A 288 17.13 -13.05 18.84
CA GLY A 288 17.33 -14.31 19.56
C GLY A 288 16.32 -14.54 20.69
N LEU A 289 15.13 -13.91 20.57
CA LEU A 289 14.05 -13.98 21.56
C LEU A 289 12.89 -14.79 20.99
N GLU A 290 12.49 -15.86 21.69
CA GLU A 290 11.31 -16.64 21.34
C GLU A 290 10.06 -15.92 21.81
N VAL A 291 9.22 -15.43 20.89
CA VAL A 291 7.99 -14.71 21.20
C VAL A 291 6.80 -15.67 21.26
N LEU A 292 6.19 -15.80 22.44
CA LEU A 292 5.02 -16.64 22.69
C LEU A 292 3.72 -15.90 22.35
N THR A 293 3.53 -14.72 22.92
CA THR A 293 2.32 -13.90 22.76
C THR A 293 2.67 -12.45 22.39
N ILE A 294 1.75 -11.78 21.69
CA ILE A 294 1.87 -10.39 21.25
C ILE A 294 0.57 -9.68 21.57
N GLU A 295 0.62 -8.68 22.45
CA GLU A 295 -0.55 -7.93 22.87
C GLU A 295 -0.30 -6.42 22.75
N PRO A 296 -1.27 -5.63 22.24
CA PRO A 296 -1.22 -4.18 22.35
C PRO A 296 -1.19 -3.74 23.82
N PHE A 297 -0.37 -2.74 24.16
CA PHE A 297 -0.17 -2.30 25.54
C PHE A 297 -0.06 -0.77 25.62
N GLY A 298 -0.76 -0.09 26.52
CA GLY A 298 -0.63 1.37 26.72
C GLY A 298 -0.92 2.17 25.44
N LEU A 299 -2.09 1.93 24.83
CA LEU A 299 -2.44 2.55 23.54
C LEU A 299 -2.78 4.04 23.64
N GLU A 300 -3.13 4.50 24.84
CA GLU A 300 -3.45 5.91 25.12
C GLU A 300 -2.23 6.79 24.87
N GLY A 301 -2.42 7.95 24.24
CA GLY A 301 -1.32 8.88 23.90
C GLY A 301 -0.33 8.43 22.81
N SER A 302 -0.30 7.15 22.39
CA SER A 302 0.67 6.65 21.41
C SER A 302 0.26 6.89 19.94
N GLY A 303 0.22 8.14 19.51
CA GLY A 303 -0.09 8.52 18.12
C GLY A 303 1.04 8.23 17.10
N GLY A 304 2.28 8.09 17.57
CA GLY A 304 3.48 7.92 16.74
C GLY A 304 4.00 6.48 16.61
N SER A 305 3.35 5.52 17.27
CA SER A 305 3.81 4.13 17.34
C SER A 305 2.68 3.18 17.74
N THR A 306 2.90 1.88 17.55
CA THR A 306 2.05 0.84 18.15
C THR A 306 2.83 0.16 19.27
N PRO A 307 2.53 0.46 20.54
CA PRO A 307 3.19 -0.14 21.69
C PRO A 307 2.62 -1.54 21.95
N LEU A 308 3.53 -2.49 22.19
CA LEU A 308 3.26 -3.91 22.30
C LEU A 308 3.95 -4.46 23.55
N ARG A 309 3.27 -5.41 24.20
CA ARG A 309 3.84 -6.31 25.19
C ARG A 309 4.06 -7.66 24.53
N LEU A 310 5.31 -8.12 24.52
CA LEU A 310 5.65 -9.46 24.02
C LEU A 310 5.99 -10.33 25.22
N GLU A 311 5.34 -11.49 25.32
CA GLU A 311 5.79 -12.53 26.23
C GLU A 311 6.86 -13.36 25.52
N VAL A 312 8.02 -13.50 26.17
CA VAL A 312 9.16 -14.24 25.63
C VAL A 312 9.48 -15.47 26.47
N GLY A 313 9.86 -16.55 25.78
CA GLY A 313 10.23 -17.83 26.39
C GLY A 313 11.42 -17.67 27.33
N GLY A 314 11.29 -18.19 28.54
CA GLY A 314 12.30 -18.14 29.59
C GLY A 314 11.93 -19.05 30.77
N ASP A 315 12.78 -19.08 31.79
CA ASP A 315 12.51 -19.80 33.04
C ASP A 315 12.63 -18.83 34.23
N PRO A 316 11.53 -18.18 34.68
CA PRO A 316 10.17 -18.18 34.11
C PRO A 316 10.04 -17.30 32.85
N ASN A 317 8.90 -17.40 32.13
CA ASN A 317 8.56 -16.50 31.02
C ASN A 317 8.63 -15.03 31.46
N GLN A 318 9.07 -14.16 30.55
CA GLN A 318 9.25 -12.75 30.84
C GLN A 318 8.53 -11.87 29.81
N HIS A 319 8.24 -10.63 30.19
CA HIS A 319 7.66 -9.66 29.29
C HIS A 319 8.76 -8.70 28.81
N VAL A 320 8.70 -8.35 27.52
CA VAL A 320 9.47 -7.26 26.94
C VAL A 320 8.53 -6.23 26.33
N PHE A 321 8.95 -4.97 26.37
CA PHE A 321 8.24 -3.89 25.70
C PHE A 321 8.74 -3.78 24.27
N ALA A 322 7.83 -3.62 23.31
CA ALA A 322 8.19 -3.44 21.93
C ALA A 322 7.37 -2.30 21.31
N LYS A 323 8.06 -1.36 20.66
CA LYS A 323 7.44 -0.20 20.02
C LYS A 323 7.53 -0.36 18.51
N LEU A 324 6.39 -0.58 17.87
CA LEU A 324 6.29 -0.79 16.43
C LEU A 324 6.13 0.55 15.70
N TYR A 325 7.11 0.83 14.86
CA TYR A 325 7.16 2.00 14.00
C TYR A 325 6.80 1.67 12.57
N SER A 326 6.04 2.56 11.95
CA SER A 326 5.63 2.42 10.56
C SER A 326 5.86 3.70 9.77
N GLN A 327 5.99 3.58 8.46
CA GLN A 327 6.07 4.73 7.56
C GLN A 327 4.81 5.59 7.66
N THR A 328 3.67 5.00 8.02
CA THR A 328 2.42 5.71 8.25
C THR A 328 2.53 6.58 9.50
N HIS A 329 3.10 6.08 10.60
CA HIS A 329 3.34 6.87 11.81
C HIS A 329 4.24 8.08 11.53
N LEU A 330 5.37 7.87 10.86
CA LEU A 330 6.29 8.95 10.51
C LEU A 330 5.62 10.02 9.63
N ARG A 331 4.75 9.60 8.71
CA ARG A 331 3.99 10.54 7.86
C ARG A 331 2.94 11.30 8.66
N SER A 332 2.24 10.64 9.57
CA SER A 332 1.27 11.28 10.47
C SER A 332 1.95 12.29 11.38
N ASP A 333 3.10 11.94 11.98
CA ASP A 333 3.93 12.83 12.79
C ASP A 333 4.37 14.07 12.01
N ARG A 334 4.81 13.91 10.75
CA ARG A 334 5.16 15.05 9.87
C ARG A 334 3.99 16.00 9.67
N TRP A 335 2.79 15.48 9.41
CA TRP A 335 1.61 16.33 9.22
C TRP A 335 1.16 17.00 10.52
N TYR A 336 1.25 16.28 11.64
CA TYR A 336 0.99 16.83 12.96
C TYR A 336 1.94 18.00 13.27
N LYS A 337 3.25 17.81 13.05
CA LYS A 337 4.28 18.85 13.21
C LYS A 337 4.03 20.04 12.29
N VAL A 338 3.74 19.82 11.00
CA VAL A 338 3.39 20.91 10.06
C VAL A 338 2.19 21.73 10.57
N GLY A 339 1.14 21.08 11.06
CA GLY A 339 -0.01 21.77 11.65
C GLY A 339 0.38 22.61 12.88
N ARG A 340 1.24 22.06 13.75
CA ARG A 340 1.74 22.74 14.94
C ARG A 340 2.65 23.93 14.57
N THR A 341 3.53 23.77 13.58
CA THR A 341 4.37 24.87 13.07
C THR A 341 3.52 26.02 12.52
N ILE A 342 2.41 25.72 11.84
CA ILE A 342 1.48 26.74 11.34
C ILE A 342 0.79 27.47 12.50
N LEU A 343 0.36 26.75 13.53
CA LEU A 343 -0.38 27.32 14.66
C LEU A 343 0.50 28.04 15.68
N TYR A 344 1.73 27.57 15.91
CA TYR A 344 2.57 27.96 17.04
C TYR A 344 4.00 28.37 16.64
N GLY A 345 4.37 28.31 15.36
CA GLY A 345 5.73 28.62 14.89
C GLY A 345 6.73 27.45 15.09
N SER A 346 8.02 27.70 14.85
CA SER A 346 9.07 26.69 15.03
C SER A 346 9.30 26.39 16.51
N LEU A 347 9.13 25.13 16.92
CA LEU A 347 9.34 24.68 18.30
C LEU A 347 10.62 23.86 18.41
N GLU A 348 11.24 23.85 19.60
CA GLU A 348 12.60 23.32 19.84
C GLU A 348 12.76 21.82 19.49
N ASP A 349 11.68 21.03 19.52
CA ASP A 349 11.68 19.56 19.32
C ASP A 349 11.31 19.06 17.89
N GLU A 350 11.44 19.90 16.86
CA GLU A 350 10.94 19.58 15.52
C GLU A 350 11.96 18.97 14.54
N VAL A 351 12.90 18.14 15.00
CA VAL A 351 13.78 17.41 14.07
C VAL A 351 12.95 16.40 13.28
N ARG A 352 12.86 16.61 11.96
CA ARG A 352 12.15 15.71 11.05
C ARG A 352 13.04 14.54 10.69
N TYR A 353 12.62 13.32 11.03
CA TYR A 353 13.31 12.13 10.56
C TYR A 353 13.03 11.88 9.08
N THR A 354 14.08 11.58 8.32
CA THR A 354 14.00 11.32 6.87
C THR A 354 13.40 9.95 6.56
N SER A 355 13.65 8.95 7.42
CA SER A 355 13.12 7.60 7.31
C SER A 355 12.71 7.03 8.68
N VAL A 356 11.92 5.94 8.66
CA VAL A 356 11.52 5.23 9.88
C VAL A 356 12.75 4.65 10.56
N ARG A 357 13.72 4.18 9.78
CA ARG A 357 14.99 3.67 10.28
C ARG A 357 15.71 4.70 11.15
N ARG A 358 15.85 5.93 10.66
CA ARG A 358 16.54 7.00 11.39
C ARG A 358 15.81 7.42 12.66
N LEU A 359 14.48 7.37 12.67
CA LEU A 359 13.68 7.59 13.87
C LEU A 359 14.00 6.53 14.94
N VAL A 360 13.98 5.26 14.54
CA VAL A 360 14.22 4.14 15.48
C VAL A 360 15.68 4.07 15.95
N GLU A 361 16.63 4.33 15.05
CA GLU A 361 18.05 4.43 15.42
C GLU A 361 18.30 5.59 16.40
N TYR A 362 17.61 6.72 16.22
CA TYR A 362 17.71 7.84 17.15
C TYR A 362 17.15 7.48 18.54
N GLU A 363 15.97 6.86 18.60
CA GLU A 363 15.40 6.45 19.89
C GLU A 363 16.24 5.39 20.62
N ASP A 364 16.73 4.36 19.91
CA ASP A 364 17.63 3.35 20.50
C ASP A 364 18.92 3.99 20.98
N TYR A 365 19.45 4.98 20.24
CA TYR A 365 20.62 5.75 20.66
C TYR A 365 20.37 6.58 21.92
N ILE A 366 19.27 7.35 21.99
CA ILE A 366 18.95 8.16 23.16
C ILE A 366 18.74 7.28 24.39
N GLN A 367 18.06 6.14 24.26
CA GLN A 367 17.87 5.20 25.37
C GLN A 367 19.20 4.63 25.89
N ARG A 368 20.15 4.33 25.00
CA ARG A 368 21.52 3.93 25.39
C ARG A 368 22.27 5.08 26.07
N LEU A 369 22.21 6.28 25.49
CA LEU A 369 22.88 7.47 26.01
C LEU A 369 22.41 7.81 27.44
N MET A 370 21.10 7.80 27.68
CA MET A 370 20.52 8.04 29.00
C MET A 370 21.04 7.03 30.02
N ARG A 371 21.08 5.75 29.65
CA ARG A 371 21.64 4.70 30.51
C ARG A 371 23.13 4.89 30.78
N ASP A 372 23.92 5.21 29.76
CA ASP A 372 25.35 5.44 29.90
C ASP A 372 25.64 6.68 30.78
N ALA A 373 24.72 7.64 30.79
CA ALA A 373 24.73 8.80 31.69
C ALA A 373 24.21 8.50 33.11
N GLY A 374 23.81 7.25 33.41
CA GLY A 374 23.31 6.84 34.72
C GLY A 374 21.85 7.17 34.99
N VAL A 375 21.10 7.64 33.99
CA VAL A 375 19.66 7.87 34.12
C VAL A 375 18.94 6.51 34.16
N PRO A 376 18.04 6.26 35.14
CA PRO A 376 17.22 5.06 35.16
C PRO A 376 16.41 4.94 33.86
N SER A 377 16.73 3.96 33.03
CA SER A 377 16.14 3.77 31.70
C SER A 377 16.02 2.29 31.39
N ALA A 378 14.95 1.92 30.68
CA ALA A 378 14.72 0.53 30.26
C ALA A 378 15.90 0.02 29.41
N LYS A 379 16.36 -1.21 29.67
CA LYS A 379 17.48 -1.79 28.92
C LYS A 379 17.06 -2.07 27.46
N PRO A 380 17.77 -1.54 26.45
CA PRO A 380 17.49 -1.85 25.06
C PRO A 380 17.93 -3.29 24.74
N PHE A 381 17.01 -4.08 24.17
CA PHE A 381 17.36 -5.34 23.52
C PHE A 381 17.83 -5.08 22.09
N GLY A 382 17.20 -4.14 21.39
CA GLY A 382 17.65 -3.59 20.10
C GLY A 382 16.53 -3.43 19.09
N ILE A 383 16.92 -3.27 17.82
CA ILE A 383 16.00 -2.97 16.71
C ILE A 383 15.79 -4.22 15.84
N VAL A 384 14.54 -4.44 15.41
CA VAL A 384 14.14 -5.49 14.46
C VAL A 384 13.56 -4.85 13.21
N GLU A 385 14.08 -5.23 12.05
CA GLU A 385 13.55 -4.81 10.75
C GLU A 385 12.46 -5.80 10.27
N LEU A 386 11.24 -5.30 10.05
CA LEU A 386 10.13 -6.09 9.50
C LEU A 386 9.97 -5.86 7.99
N ILE A 387 10.02 -4.58 7.59
CA ILE A 387 10.04 -4.15 6.19
C ILE A 387 11.11 -3.05 6.05
N PRO A 388 12.11 -3.23 5.16
CA PRO A 388 13.15 -2.24 4.94
C PRO A 388 12.58 -0.84 4.71
N GLU A 389 13.12 0.15 5.44
CA GLU A 389 12.75 1.56 5.40
C GLU A 389 11.27 1.90 5.74
N ARG A 390 10.49 0.92 6.21
CA ARG A 390 9.04 1.09 6.41
C ARG A 390 8.50 0.63 7.74
N GLU A 391 8.89 -0.54 8.22
CA GLU A 391 8.39 -1.08 9.50
C GLU A 391 9.58 -1.62 10.30
N TYR A 392 9.75 -1.04 11.49
CA TYR A 392 10.81 -1.39 12.45
C TYR A 392 10.19 -1.54 13.83
N LEU A 393 10.74 -2.43 14.62
CA LEU A 393 10.36 -2.66 16.00
C LEU A 393 11.56 -2.32 16.90
N MET A 394 11.37 -1.46 17.88
CA MET A 394 12.35 -1.25 18.94
C MET A 394 11.94 -2.08 20.15
N VAL A 395 12.84 -2.91 20.68
CA VAL A 395 12.55 -3.81 21.82
C VAL A 395 13.41 -3.41 23.01
N SER A 396 12.77 -3.24 24.17
CA SER A 396 13.41 -2.89 25.44
C SER A 396 12.83 -3.70 26.60
N GLU A 397 13.48 -3.60 27.75
CA GLU A 397 12.98 -4.11 29.03
C GLU A 397 11.56 -3.60 29.28
N PHE A 398 10.71 -4.50 29.75
CA PHE A 398 9.38 -4.13 30.23
C PHE A 398 9.50 -3.66 31.67
N LEU A 399 9.22 -2.38 31.91
CA LEU A 399 9.17 -1.83 33.26
C LEU A 399 7.84 -2.25 33.88
N LYS A 400 7.90 -3.11 34.90
CA LYS A 400 6.72 -3.53 35.67
C LYS A 400 6.31 -2.40 36.60
N ASP A 401 5.01 -2.30 36.87
CA ASP A 401 4.43 -1.35 37.82
C ASP A 401 4.74 0.13 37.48
N SER A 402 4.96 0.43 36.20
CA SER A 402 5.16 1.80 35.71
C SER A 402 3.82 2.51 35.52
N GLU A 403 3.72 3.75 35.97
CA GLU A 403 2.60 4.64 35.72
C GLU A 403 2.91 5.64 34.59
N GLU A 404 1.89 6.04 33.83
CA GLU A 404 2.05 7.12 32.85
C GLU A 404 2.30 8.45 33.57
N LEU A 405 3.18 9.29 33.02
CA LEU A 405 3.53 10.59 33.60
C LEU A 405 2.31 11.47 33.89
N THR A 406 1.23 11.35 33.11
CA THR A 406 -0.02 12.09 33.29
C THR A 406 -0.79 11.67 34.55
N ASN A 407 -0.56 10.46 35.03
CA ASN A 407 -1.28 9.84 36.15
C ASN A 407 -0.40 9.67 37.39
N ALA A 408 0.93 9.76 37.25
CA ALA A 408 1.86 9.61 38.35
C ALA A 408 1.79 10.81 39.30
N GLU A 409 1.65 10.54 40.60
CA GLU A 409 1.88 11.55 41.64
C GLU A 409 3.39 11.80 41.74
N ILE A 410 3.83 13.00 41.37
CA ILE A 410 5.24 13.41 41.48
C ILE A 410 5.45 13.87 42.92
N ASP A 411 6.29 13.14 43.67
CA ASP A 411 6.83 13.58 44.95
C ASP A 411 8.01 14.54 44.76
N ASP A 412 8.31 15.34 45.79
CA ASP A 412 9.33 16.40 45.77
C ASP A 412 10.79 15.89 45.69
#